data_AF-A0A9P5HI10-F1
#
_entry.id   AF-A0A9P5HI10-F1
#
_cell.length_a   1.000
_cell.length_b   1.000
_cell.length_c   1.000
_cell.angle_alpha   90.00
_cell.angle_beta   90.00
_cell.angle_gamma   90.00
#
_symmetry.space_group_name_H-M   'P 1'
#
loop_
_entity.id
_entity.type
_entity.pdbx_description
1 polymer ?
#
loop_
_entity_poly.entity_id
_entity_poly.type
_entity_poly.pdbx_seq_one_letter_code
_entity_poly.pdbx_strand_id
1 'polypeptide(L)'
;MFITAPAAHVIPDPPPTPTNFSLPLTPTEITRFPPSLKEPQQCPYYTVADYEALYLSGQATPTDVALALLPLIRRDVSPAANHSAAWMSARVDLILKAAEDSTRRYRENRPLGPLDGVPAAVKDDFDVDGYEMTMGSSRNYAGRAVQSGSSTNWSVKKLQEAGVIIFGKLAMHEYGLGMS
;
A
#
# COMPACT_ATOMS: atom_id res chain seq x y z
N MET A 1 -55.52 -24.62 -8.25
CA MET A 1 -54.83 -24.53 -9.55
C MET A 1 -53.87 -23.35 -9.44
N PHE A 2 -52.62 -23.60 -9.03
CA PHE A 2 -51.62 -22.56 -8.85
C PHE A 2 -50.83 -22.42 -10.15
N ILE A 3 -50.92 -21.25 -10.78
CA ILE A 3 -50.18 -20.89 -12.00
C ILE A 3 -48.86 -20.28 -11.54
N THR A 4 -47.75 -20.98 -11.73
CA THR A 4 -46.40 -20.46 -11.54
C THR A 4 -45.96 -19.71 -12.82
N ALA A 5 -45.55 -18.45 -12.67
CA ALA A 5 -44.92 -17.69 -13.75
C ALA A 5 -43.48 -18.21 -14.02
N PRO A 6 -42.98 -18.17 -15.27
CA PRO A 6 -41.62 -18.61 -15.56
C PRO A 6 -40.58 -17.58 -15.09
N ALA A 7 -39.49 -18.06 -14.51
CA ALA A 7 -38.36 -17.25 -14.09
C ALA A 7 -37.68 -16.60 -15.32
N ALA A 8 -37.48 -15.28 -15.25
CA ALA A 8 -36.73 -14.53 -16.26
C ALA A 8 -35.26 -14.95 -16.25
N HIS A 9 -34.75 -15.38 -17.41
CA HIS A 9 -33.35 -15.72 -17.61
C HIS A 9 -32.54 -14.43 -17.71
N VAL A 10 -31.85 -14.06 -16.63
CA VAL A 10 -30.94 -12.91 -16.60
C VAL A 10 -29.65 -13.31 -17.30
N ILE A 11 -29.41 -12.72 -18.47
CA ILE A 11 -28.12 -12.83 -19.17
C ILE A 11 -27.12 -11.97 -18.39
N PRO A 12 -26.00 -12.52 -17.89
CA PRO A 12 -24.99 -11.71 -17.21
C PRO A 12 -24.31 -10.76 -18.20
N ASP A 13 -24.13 -9.51 -17.81
CA ASP A 13 -23.37 -8.53 -18.59
C ASP A 13 -21.93 -9.04 -18.83
N PRO A 14 -21.34 -8.79 -20.02
CA PRO A 14 -19.96 -9.15 -20.28
C PRO A 14 -19.02 -8.36 -19.33
N PRO A 15 -17.92 -8.98 -18.87
CA PRO A 15 -16.97 -8.30 -18.00
C PRO A 15 -16.36 -7.08 -18.71
N PRO A 16 -16.11 -5.97 -17.99
CA PRO A 16 -15.50 -4.80 -18.59
C PRO A 16 -14.10 -5.15 -19.13
N THR A 17 -13.86 -4.80 -20.39
CA THR A 17 -12.56 -4.96 -21.06
C THR A 17 -11.49 -4.18 -20.29
N PRO A 18 -10.31 -4.77 -20.00
CA PRO A 18 -9.25 -4.03 -19.33
C PRO A 18 -8.76 -2.88 -20.22
N THR A 19 -9.04 -1.65 -19.80
CA THR A 19 -8.48 -0.45 -20.42
C THR A 19 -6.98 -0.43 -20.14
N ASN A 20 -6.17 -0.71 -21.16
CA ASN A 20 -4.72 -0.58 -21.11
C ASN A 20 -4.35 0.89 -20.91
N PHE A 21 -4.05 1.28 -19.67
CA PHE A 21 -3.32 2.51 -19.39
C PHE A 21 -1.83 2.28 -19.67
N SER A 22 -1.42 2.55 -20.90
CA SER A 22 0.00 2.66 -21.25
C SER A 22 0.48 4.08 -20.95
N LEU A 23 1.17 4.27 -19.83
CA LEU A 23 1.94 5.49 -19.60
C LEU A 23 3.33 5.32 -20.23
N PRO A 24 3.76 6.21 -21.13
CA PRO A 24 5.11 6.17 -21.67
C PRO A 24 6.02 6.87 -20.66
N LEU A 25 6.62 6.14 -19.72
CA LEU A 25 7.61 6.72 -18.82
C LEU A 25 8.87 5.88 -18.84
N THR A 26 9.96 6.52 -19.25
CA THR A 26 11.29 5.92 -19.31
C THR A 26 11.88 5.81 -17.89
N PRO A 27 12.79 4.86 -17.62
CA PRO A 27 13.35 4.64 -16.28
C PRO A 27 13.98 5.87 -15.61
N THR A 28 14.38 6.87 -16.40
CA THR A 28 15.01 8.11 -15.92
C THR A 28 13.99 9.17 -15.46
N GLU A 29 12.73 9.08 -15.88
CA GLU A 29 11.65 9.99 -15.43
C GLU A 29 11.06 9.55 -14.08
N ILE A 30 11.21 8.28 -13.74
CA ILE A 30 10.59 7.63 -12.57
C ILE A 30 11.29 8.00 -11.25
N THR A 31 12.52 8.50 -11.29
CA THR A 31 13.27 8.88 -10.08
C THR A 31 12.88 10.25 -9.52
N ARG A 32 12.06 11.02 -10.25
CA ARG A 32 11.60 12.34 -9.78
C ARG A 32 10.12 12.28 -9.44
N PHE A 33 9.86 11.87 -8.21
CA PHE A 33 8.72 12.39 -7.44
C PHE A 33 8.61 13.91 -7.69
N PRO A 34 7.38 14.47 -7.74
CA PRO A 34 7.00 15.56 -8.64
C PRO A 34 8.06 16.66 -8.75
N PRO A 35 8.21 17.31 -9.93
CA PRO A 35 9.33 18.19 -10.25
C PRO A 35 9.56 19.40 -9.32
N SER A 36 8.73 19.58 -8.29
CA SER A 36 8.79 20.65 -7.29
C SER A 36 9.15 20.22 -5.87
N LEU A 37 9.38 18.94 -5.56
CA LEU A 37 9.88 18.58 -4.23
C LEU A 37 11.36 18.91 -4.15
N LYS A 38 11.73 19.87 -3.30
CA LYS A 38 13.14 20.20 -3.05
C LYS A 38 13.88 18.90 -2.71
N GLU A 39 14.94 18.61 -3.46
CA GLU A 39 15.85 17.52 -3.10
C GLU A 39 16.31 17.75 -1.65
N PRO A 40 16.27 16.72 -0.80
CA PRO A 40 16.76 16.83 0.57
C PRO A 40 18.22 17.30 0.54
N GLN A 41 18.49 18.47 1.15
CA GLN A 41 19.73 19.22 0.96
C GLN A 41 21.00 18.51 1.48
N GLN A 42 20.88 17.41 2.24
CA GLN A 42 22.03 16.75 2.91
C GLN A 42 21.97 15.20 2.98
N CYS A 43 20.82 14.55 2.77
CA CYS A 43 20.66 13.09 2.77
C CYS A 43 19.86 12.66 1.53
N PRO A 44 20.21 11.56 0.83
CA PRO A 44 19.48 11.14 -0.38
C PRO A 44 18.07 10.58 -0.10
N TYR A 45 17.64 10.56 1.16
CA TYR A 45 16.38 9.97 1.62
C TYR A 45 15.57 10.99 2.42
N TYR A 46 14.26 10.97 2.23
CA TYR A 46 13.32 11.72 3.05
C TYR A 46 13.20 11.11 4.44
N THR A 47 13.29 11.96 5.47
CA THR A 47 12.96 11.61 6.85
C THR A 47 11.45 11.73 7.09
N VAL A 48 10.98 11.22 8.23
CA VAL A 48 9.61 11.44 8.71
C VAL A 48 9.26 12.94 8.75
N ALA A 49 10.18 13.75 9.29
CA ALA A 49 9.98 15.20 9.41
C ALA A 49 9.89 15.88 8.03
N ASP A 50 10.60 15.37 7.03
CA ASP A 50 10.49 15.91 5.67
C ASP A 50 9.11 15.64 5.07
N TYR A 51 8.56 14.42 5.22
CA TYR A 51 7.19 14.12 4.78
C TYR A 51 6.17 15.01 5.48
N GLU A 52 6.27 15.14 6.80
CA GLU A 52 5.37 16.02 7.56
C GLU A 52 5.44 17.47 7.06
N ALA A 53 6.65 18.02 6.86
CA ALA A 53 6.83 19.37 6.34
C ALA A 53 6.26 19.56 4.93
N LEU A 54 6.41 18.55 4.06
CA LEU A 54 5.81 18.56 2.72
C LEU A 54 4.29 18.60 2.77
N TYR A 55 3.68 17.80 3.65
CA TYR A 55 2.23 17.73 3.80
C TYR A 55 1.64 18.98 4.44
N LEU A 56 2.29 19.52 5.48
CA LEU A 56 1.89 20.78 6.12
C LEU A 56 2.02 21.99 5.20
N SER A 57 3.05 22.03 4.35
CA SER A 57 3.23 23.11 3.38
C SER A 57 2.37 22.98 2.12
N GLY A 58 1.71 21.83 1.92
CA GLY A 58 0.92 21.53 0.73
C GLY A 58 1.75 21.31 -0.54
N GLN A 59 3.08 21.16 -0.43
CA GLN A 59 3.96 20.87 -1.57
C GLN A 59 3.76 19.46 -2.13
N ALA A 60 3.30 18.53 -1.29
CA ALA A 60 2.78 17.23 -1.69
C ALA A 60 1.69 16.81 -0.71
N THR A 61 0.90 15.81 -1.12
CA THR A 61 -0.05 15.11 -0.26
C THR A 61 0.38 13.66 -0.03
N PRO A 62 -0.11 13.01 1.05
CA PRO A 62 0.06 11.57 1.22
C PRO A 62 -0.40 10.75 0.01
N THR A 63 -1.45 11.19 -0.70
CA THR A 63 -1.92 10.55 -1.94
C THR A 63 -0.91 10.70 -3.07
N ASP A 64 -0.31 11.87 -3.27
CA ASP A 64 0.74 12.07 -4.28
C ASP A 64 1.93 11.13 -4.00
N VAL A 65 2.30 11.00 -2.72
CA VAL A 65 3.39 10.12 -2.30
C VAL A 65 3.06 8.65 -2.58
N ALA A 66 1.84 8.22 -2.26
CA ALA A 66 1.40 6.85 -2.53
C ALA A 66 1.40 6.52 -4.02
N LEU A 67 0.88 7.40 -4.86
CA LEU A 67 0.81 7.19 -6.30
C LEU A 67 2.20 7.06 -6.94
N ALA A 68 3.18 7.80 -6.43
CA ALA A 68 4.53 7.74 -6.96
C ALA A 68 5.35 6.57 -6.39
N LEU A 69 5.04 6.04 -5.20
CA LEU A 69 5.73 4.86 -4.64
C LEU A 69 5.18 3.55 -5.20
N LEU A 70 3.88 3.46 -5.47
CA LEU A 70 3.21 2.22 -5.90
C LEU A 70 3.87 1.54 -7.12
N PRO A 71 4.23 2.24 -8.21
CA PRO A 71 4.91 1.63 -9.35
C PRO A 71 6.28 1.03 -9.02
N LEU A 72 6.94 1.51 -7.95
CA LEU A 72 8.28 1.06 -7.56
C LEU A 72 8.25 -0.26 -6.77
N ILE A 73 7.14 -0.53 -6.09
CA ILE A 73 7.04 -1.63 -5.14
C ILE A 73 6.19 -2.81 -5.64
N ARG A 74 5.34 -2.56 -6.64
CA ARG A 74 4.42 -3.55 -7.17
C ARG A 74 5.14 -4.63 -7.99
N ARG A 75 4.75 -5.88 -7.76
CA ARG A 75 5.23 -7.06 -8.51
C ARG A 75 4.31 -7.49 -9.64
N ASP A 76 3.08 -7.00 -9.64
CA ASP A 76 2.03 -7.31 -10.62
C ASP A 76 2.06 -6.37 -11.85
N VAL A 77 3.13 -5.60 -12.01
CA VAL A 77 3.38 -4.70 -13.14
C VAL A 77 4.56 -5.24 -13.95
N SER A 78 4.48 -5.15 -15.28
CA SER A 78 5.54 -5.61 -16.19
C SER A 78 6.05 -4.46 -17.08
N PRO A 79 7.36 -4.18 -17.10
CA PRO A 79 8.40 -4.82 -16.28
C PRO A 79 8.29 -4.42 -14.80
N ALA A 80 8.60 -5.35 -13.89
CA ALA A 80 8.63 -5.06 -12.47
C ALA A 80 9.82 -4.15 -12.14
N ALA A 81 9.62 -3.18 -11.25
CA ALA A 81 10.68 -2.27 -10.82
C ALA A 81 11.70 -2.98 -9.92
N ASN A 82 12.94 -2.48 -9.89
CA ASN A 82 14.04 -3.08 -9.10
C ASN A 82 13.70 -3.26 -7.62
N HIS A 83 12.93 -2.35 -7.04
CA HIS A 83 12.58 -2.40 -5.61
C HIS A 83 11.44 -3.40 -5.31
N SER A 84 10.68 -3.85 -6.30
CA SER A 84 9.56 -4.80 -6.13
C SER A 84 10.01 -6.14 -5.51
N ALA A 85 11.28 -6.54 -5.70
CA ALA A 85 11.84 -7.76 -5.12
C ALA A 85 11.84 -7.75 -3.58
N ALA A 86 11.86 -6.58 -2.94
CA ALA A 86 11.82 -6.47 -1.48
C ALA A 86 10.44 -6.70 -0.85
N TRP A 87 9.37 -6.82 -1.66
CA TRP A 87 7.99 -6.88 -1.19
C TRP A 87 7.38 -8.26 -1.42
N MET A 88 6.62 -8.80 -0.47
CA MET A 88 5.79 -9.99 -0.69
C MET A 88 4.45 -9.63 -1.32
N SER A 89 3.82 -8.58 -0.80
CA SER A 89 2.52 -8.11 -1.28
C SER A 89 2.36 -6.61 -1.04
N ALA A 90 1.66 -5.95 -1.95
CA ALA A 90 1.20 -4.57 -1.82
C ALA A 90 -0.28 -4.52 -2.21
N ARG A 91 -1.12 -3.91 -1.38
CA ARG A 91 -2.57 -3.84 -1.59
C ARG A 91 -2.97 -2.42 -1.98
N VAL A 92 -2.99 -2.17 -3.29
CA VAL A 92 -3.23 -0.84 -3.87
C VAL A 92 -4.49 -0.18 -3.30
N ASP A 93 -5.57 -0.96 -3.15
CA ASP A 93 -6.83 -0.53 -2.57
C ASP A 93 -6.69 0.00 -1.14
N LEU A 94 -5.99 -0.73 -0.27
CA LEU A 94 -5.77 -0.35 1.12
C LEU A 94 -4.84 0.85 1.25
N ILE A 95 -3.80 0.89 0.42
CA ILE A 95 -2.78 1.96 0.41
C ILE A 95 -3.40 3.29 -0.02
N LEU A 96 -4.11 3.30 -1.15
CA LEU A 96 -4.74 4.51 -1.67
C LEU A 96 -5.81 5.02 -0.73
N LYS A 97 -6.64 4.13 -0.15
CA LYS A 97 -7.65 4.52 0.84
C LYS A 97 -7.02 5.22 2.05
N ALA A 98 -5.98 4.64 2.64
CA ALA A 98 -5.30 5.23 3.79
C ALA A 98 -4.63 6.58 3.43
N ALA A 99 -4.05 6.68 2.23
CA ALA A 99 -3.45 7.90 1.71
C ALA A 99 -4.48 9.01 1.48
N GLU A 100 -5.64 8.69 0.91
CA GLU A 100 -6.75 9.63 0.73
C GLU A 100 -7.31 10.12 2.06
N ASP A 101 -7.45 9.23 3.05
CA ASP A 101 -7.91 9.58 4.39
C ASP A 101 -6.90 10.49 5.13
N SER A 102 -5.60 10.26 4.96
CA SER A 102 -4.55 11.15 5.47
C SER A 102 -4.53 12.50 4.74
N THR A 103 -4.61 12.48 3.42
CA THR A 103 -4.68 13.69 2.60
C THR A 103 -5.87 14.56 2.98
N ARG A 104 -7.05 13.96 3.24
CA ARG A 104 -8.24 14.68 3.72
C ARG A 104 -7.96 15.36 5.07
N ARG A 105 -7.33 14.65 6.01
CA ARG A 105 -6.96 15.21 7.33
C ARG A 105 -6.02 16.42 7.21
N TYR A 106 -5.01 16.35 6.34
CA TYR A 106 -4.12 17.48 6.09
C TYR A 106 -4.85 18.68 5.45
N ARG A 107 -5.73 18.44 4.46
CA ARG A 107 -6.55 19.51 3.84
C ARG A 107 -7.48 20.19 4.84
N GLU A 108 -7.98 19.45 5.81
CA GLU A 108 -8.86 19.94 6.88
C GLU A 108 -8.07 20.46 8.10
N ASN A 109 -6.74 20.55 7.99
CA ASN A 109 -5.84 21.02 9.04
C ASN A 109 -5.98 20.25 10.38
N ARG A 110 -6.23 18.94 10.28
CA ARG A 110 -6.41 18.01 11.41
C ARG A 110 -5.62 16.69 11.26
N PRO A 111 -4.30 16.74 11.00
CA PRO A 111 -3.49 15.52 10.99
C PRO A 111 -3.50 14.83 12.36
N LEU A 112 -3.33 13.51 12.40
CA LEU A 112 -3.25 12.74 13.66
C LEU A 112 -1.95 12.95 14.43
N GLY A 113 -0.92 13.50 13.78
CA GLY A 113 0.38 13.77 14.35
C GLY A 113 1.49 13.70 13.31
N PRO A 114 2.77 13.69 13.75
CA PRO A 114 3.92 13.75 12.84
C PRO A 114 4.14 12.50 11.98
N LEU A 115 3.42 11.42 12.26
CA LEU A 115 3.46 10.18 11.50
C LEU A 115 2.30 10.02 10.51
N ASP A 116 1.36 10.97 10.48
CA ASP A 116 0.20 10.88 9.62
C ASP A 116 0.62 10.93 8.14
N GLY A 117 0.25 9.91 7.38
CA GLY A 117 0.57 9.83 5.95
C GLY A 117 1.99 9.38 5.64
N VAL A 118 2.80 9.03 6.64
CA VAL A 118 4.16 8.53 6.41
C VAL A 118 4.12 7.10 5.86
N PRO A 119 4.84 6.79 4.76
CA PRO A 119 4.94 5.43 4.24
C PRO A 119 5.73 4.49 5.17
N ALA A 120 5.21 3.28 5.39
CA ALA A 120 5.93 2.21 6.06
C ALA A 120 5.63 0.84 5.43
N ALA A 121 6.49 -0.13 5.72
CA ALA A 121 6.32 -1.53 5.33
C ALA A 121 6.45 -2.42 6.56
N VAL A 122 5.81 -3.59 6.52
CA VAL A 122 5.78 -4.53 7.66
C VAL A 122 6.47 -5.84 7.27
N LYS A 123 7.40 -6.31 8.09
CA LYS A 123 8.06 -7.61 7.87
C LYS A 123 7.03 -8.75 7.86
N ASP A 124 7.23 -9.78 7.04
CA ASP A 124 6.25 -10.85 6.85
C ASP A 124 6.12 -11.87 7.99
N ASP A 125 6.63 -11.53 9.18
CA ASP A 125 6.40 -12.23 10.44
C ASP A 125 5.39 -11.52 11.36
N PHE A 126 4.79 -10.41 10.90
CA PHE A 126 3.70 -9.71 11.59
C PHE A 126 2.37 -9.84 10.83
N ASP A 127 1.30 -10.10 11.58
CA ASP A 127 -0.09 -10.06 11.14
C ASP A 127 -0.54 -8.61 10.87
N VAL A 128 -1.18 -8.41 9.72
CA VAL A 128 -1.82 -7.15 9.31
C VAL A 128 -3.13 -7.49 8.61
N ASP A 129 -4.25 -6.93 9.05
CA ASP A 129 -5.55 -7.21 8.44
C ASP A 129 -5.54 -6.83 6.95
N GLY A 130 -6.11 -7.71 6.13
CA GLY A 130 -6.12 -7.55 4.67
C GLY A 130 -4.85 -8.00 3.97
N TYR A 131 -3.84 -8.48 4.71
CA TYR A 131 -2.61 -9.07 4.15
C TYR A 131 -2.46 -10.52 4.59
N GLU A 132 -1.91 -11.34 3.69
CA GLU A 132 -1.44 -12.67 4.06
C GLU A 132 -0.12 -12.58 4.82
N MET A 133 0.12 -13.56 5.69
CA MET A 133 1.38 -13.75 6.40
C MET A 133 1.95 -15.11 6.00
N THR A 134 3.09 -15.12 5.34
CA THR A 134 3.73 -16.36 4.85
C THR A 134 4.97 -16.75 5.66
N MET A 135 5.47 -15.85 6.51
CA MET A 135 6.76 -15.99 7.21
C MET A 135 7.92 -16.27 6.23
N GLY A 136 7.85 -15.73 5.02
CA GLY A 136 8.83 -15.97 3.95
C GLY A 136 8.76 -17.35 3.30
N SER A 137 7.76 -18.17 3.62
CA SER A 137 7.57 -19.48 2.99
C SER A 137 6.74 -19.41 1.72
N SER A 138 7.01 -20.31 0.76
CA SER A 138 6.15 -20.52 -0.41
C SER A 138 4.77 -21.08 -0.07
N ARG A 139 4.60 -21.62 1.15
CA ARG A 139 3.36 -22.20 1.63
C ARG A 139 2.73 -21.28 2.66
N ASN A 140 1.45 -20.97 2.46
CA ASN A 140 0.67 -20.23 3.44
C ASN A 140 0.39 -21.15 4.65
N TYR A 141 1.20 -21.02 5.70
CA TYR A 141 0.98 -21.70 6.98
C TYR A 141 0.03 -20.92 7.91
N ALA A 142 -0.49 -19.76 7.48
CA ALA A 142 -1.48 -18.98 8.24
C ALA A 142 -2.87 -19.64 8.16
N GLY A 143 -2.98 -20.84 8.71
CA GLY A 143 -4.25 -21.51 9.02
C GLY A 143 -4.95 -20.94 10.25
N ARG A 144 -4.73 -19.67 10.61
CA ARG A 144 -5.41 -19.03 11.73
C ARG A 144 -6.24 -17.85 11.24
N ALA A 145 -7.35 -18.17 10.59
CA ALA A 145 -8.47 -17.26 10.52
C ALA A 145 -8.85 -16.87 11.96
N VAL A 146 -8.64 -15.61 12.31
CA VAL A 146 -9.15 -15.06 13.56
C VAL A 146 -10.68 -15.13 13.46
N GLN A 147 -11.29 -15.96 14.31
CA GLN A 147 -12.72 -16.27 14.26
C GLN A 147 -13.61 -15.03 14.54
N SER A 148 -13.05 -13.96 15.12
CA SER A 148 -13.69 -12.65 15.26
C SER A 148 -12.66 -11.58 15.69
N GLY A 149 -12.68 -10.42 15.05
CA GLY A 149 -11.80 -9.29 15.38
C GLY A 149 -10.59 -9.10 14.45
N SER A 150 -9.85 -8.02 14.69
CA SER A 150 -8.60 -7.69 13.99
C SER A 150 -7.48 -8.63 14.44
N SER A 151 -6.76 -9.23 13.49
CA SER A 151 -5.56 -10.02 13.77
C SER A 151 -4.29 -9.18 13.77
N THR A 152 -4.38 -7.92 13.34
CA THR A 152 -3.24 -6.99 13.24
C THR A 152 -2.45 -6.92 14.55
N ASN A 153 -1.14 -7.15 14.50
CA ASN A 153 -0.30 -7.05 15.68
C ASN A 153 -0.37 -5.64 16.31
N TRP A 154 -0.26 -5.58 17.64
CA TRP A 154 -0.43 -4.35 18.40
C TRP A 154 0.49 -3.21 17.96
N SER A 155 1.75 -3.51 17.61
CA SER A 155 2.70 -2.51 17.10
C SER A 155 2.24 -1.89 15.77
N VAL A 156 1.78 -2.71 14.82
CA VAL A 156 1.25 -2.25 13.54
C VAL A 156 -0.03 -1.45 13.74
N LYS A 157 -0.91 -1.91 14.64
CA LYS A 157 -2.12 -1.17 14.99
C LYS A 157 -1.81 0.23 15.52
N LYS A 158 -0.79 0.37 16.38
CA LYS A 158 -0.36 1.69 16.90
C LYS A 158 0.16 2.61 15.80
N LEU A 159 0.87 2.06 14.81
CA LEU A 159 1.31 2.83 13.64
C LEU A 159 0.12 3.30 12.79
N GLN A 160 -0.84 2.41 12.52
CA GLN A 160 -2.07 2.76 11.80
C GLN A 160 -2.90 3.81 12.54
N GLU A 161 -3.04 3.68 13.87
CA GLU A 161 -3.70 4.68 14.74
C GLU A 161 -3.00 6.04 14.70
N ALA A 162 -1.68 6.07 14.50
CA ALA A 162 -0.91 7.30 14.30
C ALA A 162 -1.00 7.87 12.87
N GLY A 163 -1.70 7.17 11.95
CA GLY A 163 -1.88 7.58 10.56
C GLY A 163 -0.81 7.09 9.58
N VAL A 164 0.10 6.21 10.01
CA VAL A 164 1.11 5.60 9.12
C VAL A 164 0.42 4.73 8.07
N ILE A 165 0.86 4.86 6.82
CA ILE A 165 0.32 4.10 5.69
C ILE A 165 1.17 2.85 5.49
N ILE A 166 0.55 1.68 5.61
CA ILE A 166 1.21 0.39 5.41
C ILE A 166 1.16 0.02 3.93
N PHE A 167 2.30 0.15 3.25
CA PHE A 167 2.46 -0.12 1.82
C PHE A 167 2.51 -1.61 1.47
N GLY A 168 2.67 -2.49 2.46
CA GLY A 168 2.68 -3.92 2.22
C GLY A 168 3.57 -4.71 3.16
N LYS A 169 3.68 -6.00 2.81
CA LYS A 169 4.51 -6.98 3.52
C LYS A 169 5.87 -7.10 2.83
N LEU A 170 6.94 -7.17 3.60
CA LEU A 170 8.32 -7.30 3.09
C LEU A 170 8.75 -8.76 2.93
N ALA A 171 9.56 -9.01 1.92
CA ALA A 171 10.28 -10.27 1.74
C ALA A 171 11.20 -10.55 2.93
N MET A 172 11.26 -11.81 3.36
CA MET A 172 12.20 -12.28 4.38
C MET A 172 12.63 -13.72 4.11
N HIS A 173 13.75 -14.13 4.70
CA HIS A 173 14.14 -15.53 4.75
C HIS A 173 13.09 -16.34 5.51
N GLU A 174 12.86 -17.56 5.05
CA GLU A 174 11.84 -18.46 5.60
C GLU A 174 12.03 -18.64 7.11
N TYR A 175 10.98 -18.35 7.87
CA TYR A 175 10.95 -18.36 9.35
C TYR A 175 12.00 -17.48 10.04
N GLY A 176 12.64 -16.55 9.31
CA GLY A 176 13.77 -15.78 9.81
C GLY A 176 15.05 -16.61 9.99
N LEU A 177 15.08 -17.83 9.46
CA LEU A 177 16.22 -18.74 9.48
C LEU A 177 17.12 -18.45 8.27
N GLY A 178 17.79 -17.30 8.31
CA GLY A 178 18.71 -16.87 7.26
C GLY A 178 19.97 -16.29 7.85
N MET A 179 20.87 -17.16 8.31
CA MET A 179 22.27 -16.83 8.59
C MET A 179 23.12 -18.07 8.30
N SER A 180 23.61 -18.18 7.07
CA SER A 180 24.61 -19.16 6.64
C SER A 180 25.57 -18.51 5.66
#